data_AF-A0A4P9Y4F9-F1
#
_entry.id   AF-A0A4P9Y4F9-F1
#
_cell.length_a   1.000
_cell.length_b   1.000
_cell.length_c   1.000
_cell.angle_alpha   90.00
_cell.angle_beta   90.00
_cell.angle_gamma   90.00
#
_symmetry.space_group_name_H-M   'P 1'
#
loop_
_entity.id
_entity.type
_entity.pdbx_description
1 polymer ?
#
loop_
_entity_poly.entity_id
_entity_poly.type
_entity_poly.pdbx_seq_one_letter_code
_entity_poly.pdbx_strand_id
1 'polypeptide(L)'
;VLEKDLEERFVRGSGNGGQKVNKTSNCVDLLHIPSNTRIKCHKHRSLQANRRTARRMLLDVLDREENGAISRLGQQEQKRIQRAARQRRRSKKKY
;
A
#
# COMPACT_ATOMS: atom_id res chain seq x y z
N VAL A 1 -9.56 11.37 1.51
CA VAL A 1 -9.60 10.75 2.86
C VAL A 1 -9.48 11.84 3.89
N LEU A 2 -10.53 12.07 4.69
CA LEU A 2 -10.45 13.00 5.82
C LEU A 2 -9.85 12.28 7.03
N GLU A 3 -9.14 13.01 7.90
CA GLU A 3 -8.49 12.40 9.07
C GLU A 3 -9.49 11.83 10.09
N LYS A 4 -10.72 12.35 10.10
CA LYS A 4 -11.83 11.89 10.97
C LYS A 4 -12.34 10.49 10.63
N ASP A 5 -12.08 10.00 9.43
CA ASP A 5 -12.57 8.71 8.95
C ASP A 5 -11.55 7.57 9.17
N LEU A 6 -10.46 7.87 9.87
CA LEU A 6 -9.34 6.97 10.12
C LEU A 6 -9.25 6.61 11.60
N GLU A 7 -9.40 5.32 11.91
CA GLU A 7 -9.06 4.76 13.21
C GLU A 7 -7.60 4.26 13.19
N GLU A 8 -6.75 4.85 14.04
CA GLU A 8 -5.36 4.44 14.20
C GLU A 8 -5.20 3.63 15.49
N ARG A 9 -4.66 2.41 15.39
CA ARG A 9 -4.30 1.56 16.54
C ARG A 9 -2.83 1.17 16.49
N PHE A 10 -2.18 1.18 17.65
CA PHE A 10 -0.78 0.80 17.76
C PHE A 10 -0.66 -0.57 18.44
N VAL A 11 -0.15 -1.54 17.70
CA VAL A 11 0.01 -2.91 18.18
C VAL A 11 1.48 -3.25 18.33
N ARG A 12 1.77 -4.26 19.15
CA ARG A 12 3.11 -4.81 19.25
C ARG A 12 3.41 -5.62 17.99
N GLY A 13 4.66 -5.57 17.54
CA GLY A 13 5.12 -6.43 16.46
C GLY A 13 4.97 -7.90 16.86
N SER A 14 4.48 -8.73 15.95
CA SER A 14 4.41 -10.19 16.15
C SER A 14 5.50 -10.86 15.30
N GLY A 15 6.11 -11.92 15.83
CA GLY A 15 7.12 -12.74 15.13
C GLY A 15 8.42 -12.93 15.92
N ASN A 16 9.39 -13.62 15.32
CA ASN A 16 10.72 -13.94 15.88
C ASN A 16 11.65 -12.70 15.98
N GLY A 17 11.11 -11.54 16.34
CA GLY A 17 11.90 -10.35 16.57
C GLY A 17 12.69 -10.44 17.88
N GLY A 18 13.79 -9.69 17.96
CA GLY A 18 14.54 -9.54 19.21
C GLY A 18 13.72 -8.83 20.29
N GLN A 19 14.26 -8.78 21.51
CA GLN A 19 13.61 -8.23 22.71
C GLN A 19 12.94 -6.86 22.50
N LYS A 20 13.54 -6.00 21.66
CA LYS A 20 13.04 -4.65 21.35
C LYS A 20 11.72 -4.66 20.55
N VAL A 21 11.53 -5.61 19.64
CA VAL A 21 10.33 -5.70 18.79
C VAL A 21 9.11 -6.12 19.62
N ASN A 22 9.31 -7.07 20.55
CA ASN A 22 8.23 -7.56 21.41
C ASN A 22 7.79 -6.53 22.46
N LYS A 23 8.67 -5.61 22.84
CA LYS A 23 8.37 -4.56 23.83
C LYS A 23 7.76 -3.30 23.21
N THR A 24 8.11 -2.97 21.96
CA THR A 24 7.73 -1.69 21.35
C THR A 24 6.44 -1.83 20.53
N SER A 25 5.44 -1.00 20.81
CA SER A 25 4.20 -0.91 20.03
C SER A 25 4.38 0.01 18.80
N ASN A 26 5.25 -0.37 17.88
CA ASN A 26 5.54 0.42 16.68
C ASN A 26 4.76 -0.03 15.43
N CYS A 27 4.02 -1.14 15.50
CA CYS A 27 3.17 -1.59 14.41
C CYS A 27 1.90 -0.74 14.37
N VAL A 28 1.59 -0.20 13.19
CA VAL A 28 0.42 0.66 12.97
C VAL A 28 -0.65 -0.16 12.28
N ASP A 29 -1.84 -0.18 12.88
CA ASP A 29 -3.04 -0.78 12.33
C ASP A 29 -4.02 0.36 12.03
N LEU A 30 -4.27 0.60 10.75
CA LEU A 30 -5.05 1.72 10.26
C LEU A 30 -6.33 1.20 9.63
N LEU A 31 -7.48 1.66 10.13
CA LEU A 31 -8.80 1.33 9.60
C LEU A 31 -9.43 2.57 8.97
N HIS A 32 -9.85 2.47 7.72
CA HIS A 32 -10.72 3.45 7.09
C HIS A 32 -12.17 3.04 7.32
N ILE A 33 -12.90 3.80 8.13
CA ILE A 33 -14.26 3.48 8.57
C ILE A 33 -15.24 3.37 7.38
N PRO A 34 -15.31 4.35 6.45
CA PRO A 34 -16.35 4.31 5.41
C PRO A 34 -16.12 3.22 4.35
N SER A 35 -14.87 2.86 4.05
CA SER A 35 -14.55 1.77 3.11
C SER A 35 -14.29 0.43 3.81
N ASN A 36 -14.36 0.40 5.15
CA ASN A 36 -14.00 -0.74 6.00
C ASN A 36 -12.66 -1.42 5.64
N THR A 37 -11.71 -0.64 5.12
CA THR A 37 -10.41 -1.15 4.66
C THR A 37 -9.40 -1.06 5.79
N ARG A 38 -8.78 -2.19 6.13
CA ARG A 38 -7.80 -2.29 7.22
C ARG A 38 -6.41 -2.59 6.70
N ILE A 39 -5.43 -1.79 7.10
CA ILE A 39 -4.03 -1.94 6.72
C ILE A 39 -3.15 -2.02 7.96
N LYS A 40 -2.36 -3.09 8.06
CA LYS A 40 -1.31 -3.25 9.08
C LYS A 40 0.05 -2.94 8.47
N CYS A 41 0.86 -2.15 9.16
CA CYS A 41 2.19 -1.77 8.72
C CYS A 41 3.24 -1.90 9.84
N HIS A 42 4.21 -2.78 9.62
CA HIS A 42 5.39 -2.96 10.47
C HIS A 42 6.64 -3.09 9.59
N LYS A 43 7.06 -1.97 8.97
CA LYS A 43 8.22 -1.95 8.05
C LYS A 43 9.47 -1.34 8.68
N HIS A 44 9.30 -0.29 9.47
CA HIS A 44 10.37 0.47 10.09
C HIS A 44 10.35 0.30 11.60
N ARG A 45 11.49 0.62 12.24
CA ARG A 45 11.60 0.61 13.70
C ARG A 45 10.86 1.79 14.34
N SER A 46 10.70 2.91 13.64
CA SER A 46 10.05 4.11 14.14
C SER A 46 8.55 4.15 13.82
N LEU A 47 7.76 4.55 14.82
CA LEU A 47 6.31 4.64 14.72
C LEU A 47 5.86 5.64 13.64
N GLN A 48 6.48 6.82 13.61
CA GLN A 48 6.11 7.87 12.66
C GLN A 48 6.39 7.48 11.20
N ALA A 49 7.44 6.70 10.95
CA ALA A 49 7.69 6.15 9.61
C ALA A 49 6.63 5.12 9.24
N ASN A 50 6.27 4.22 10.15
CA ASN A 50 5.19 3.25 9.92
C ASN A 50 3.84 3.94 9.68
N ARG A 51 3.53 5.02 10.40
CA ARG A 51 2.30 5.81 10.20
C ARG A 51 2.22 6.41 8.81
N ARG A 52 3.29 7.07 8.35
CA ARG A 52 3.36 7.64 6.99
C ARG A 52 3.21 6.56 5.92
N THR A 53 3.87 5.42 6.11
CA THR A 53 3.80 4.30 5.17
C THR A 53 2.41 3.66 5.16
N ALA A 54 1.78 3.47 6.32
CA ALA A 54 0.42 2.94 6.44
C ALA A 54 -0.60 3.84 5.72
N ARG A 55 -0.53 5.17 5.93
CA ARG A 55 -1.39 6.13 5.22
C ARG A 55 -1.20 6.06 3.71
N ARG A 56 0.05 5.99 3.24
CA ARG A 56 0.34 5.86 1.80
C ARG A 56 -0.22 4.55 1.21
N MET A 57 -0.07 3.43 1.93
CA MET A 57 -0.61 2.14 1.49
C MET A 57 -2.13 2.15 1.47
N LEU A 58 -2.78 2.75 2.47
CA LEU A 58 -4.23 2.89 2.51
C LEU A 58 -4.74 3.71 1.32
N LEU A 59 -4.11 4.85 1.03
CA LEU A 59 -4.48 5.67 -0.13
C LEU A 59 -4.33 4.91 -1.46
N ASP A 60 -3.28 4.11 -1.60
CA ASP A 60 -3.05 3.28 -2.79
C ASP A 60 -4.15 2.24 -2.98
N VAL A 61 -4.57 1.59 -1.88
CA VAL A 61 -5.67 0.61 -1.90
C VAL A 61 -6.98 1.31 -2.20
N LEU A 62 -7.30 2.41 -1.52
CA LEU A 62 -8.54 3.15 -1.75
C LEU A 62 -8.64 3.69 -3.18
N ASP A 63 -7.54 4.19 -3.74
CA ASP A 63 -7.51 4.66 -5.13
C ASP A 63 -7.76 3.51 -6.13
N ARG A 64 -7.26 2.30 -5.84
CA ARG A 64 -7.56 1.12 -6.66
C ARG A 64 -9.03 0.69 -6.54
N GLU A 65 -9.59 0.74 -5.34
CA GLU A 65 -10.97 0.33 -5.10
C GLU A 65 -11.98 1.33 -5.72
N GLU A 66 -11.77 2.65 -5.55
CA GLU A 66 -12.64 3.68 -6.12
C GLU A 66 -12.45 3.82 -7.64
N ASN A 67 -11.20 3.87 -8.11
CA ASN A 67 -10.91 4.28 -9.48
C ASN A 67 -10.52 3.11 -10.40
N GLY A 68 -10.24 1.91 -9.88
CA GLY A 68 -9.98 0.69 -10.67
C GLY A 68 -9.11 0.90 -11.91
N ALA A 69 -9.73 0.87 -13.10
CA ALA A 69 -9.07 1.07 -14.40
C ALA A 69 -8.68 2.54 -14.70
N ILE A 70 -9.35 3.51 -14.07
CA ILE A 70 -9.11 4.95 -14.18
C ILE A 70 -8.06 5.42 -13.17
N SER A 71 -7.77 4.62 -12.13
CA SER A 71 -6.71 4.90 -11.16
C SER A 71 -5.39 5.25 -11.85
N ARG A 72 -4.65 6.20 -11.29
CA ARG A 72 -3.33 6.61 -11.81
C ARG A 72 -2.39 5.41 -11.97
N LEU A 73 -2.49 4.42 -11.08
CA LEU A 73 -1.71 3.19 -11.12
C LEU A 73 -2.21 2.25 -12.22
N GLY A 74 -3.53 2.09 -12.37
CA GLY A 74 -4.14 1.31 -13.45
C GLY A 74 -3.75 1.83 -14.83
N GLN A 75 -3.77 3.15 -15.03
CA GLN A 75 -3.33 3.79 -16.28
C GLN A 75 -1.82 3.58 -16.53
N GLN A 76 -0.98 3.63 -15.48
CA GLN A 76 0.44 3.35 -15.60
C GLN A 76 0.71 1.89 -15.97
N GLU A 77 -0.05 0.96 -15.37
CA GLU A 77 0.06 -0.47 -15.63
C GLU A 77 -0.38 -0.80 -17.07
N GLN A 78 -1.52 -0.28 -17.53
CA GLN A 78 -1.96 -0.42 -18.92
C GLN A 78 -0.94 0.16 -19.91
N LYS A 79 -0.35 1.32 -19.61
CA LYS A 79 0.73 1.89 -20.43
C LYS A 79 1.96 0.98 -20.47
N ARG A 80 2.35 0.37 -19.36
CA ARG A 80 3.47 -0.60 -19.32
C ARG A 80 3.15 -1.84 -20.16
N ILE A 81 1.96 -2.39 -20.03
CA ILE A 81 1.50 -3.56 -20.79
C ILE A 81 1.46 -3.24 -22.29
N GLN A 82 0.90 -2.09 -22.70
CA GLN A 82 0.90 -1.67 -24.10
C GLN A 82 2.31 -1.48 -24.66
N ARG A 83 3.22 -0.87 -23.88
CA ARG A 83 4.62 -0.70 -24.29
C ARG A 83 5.31 -2.04 -24.50
N ALA A 84 5.13 -2.98 -23.57
CA ALA A 84 5.69 -4.33 -23.68
C ALA A 84 5.09 -5.10 -24.87
N ALA A 85 3.78 -5.00 -25.10
CA ALA A 85 3.11 -5.60 -26.25
C ALA A 85 3.62 -5.01 -27.58
N ARG A 86 3.83 -3.69 -27.65
CA ARG A 86 4.41 -3.01 -28.82
C ARG A 86 5.84 -3.47 -29.10
N GLN A 87 6.68 -3.64 -28.07
CA GLN A 87 8.03 -4.20 -28.24
C GLN A 87 7.99 -5.64 -28.75
N ARG A 88 7.16 -6.51 -28.16
CA ARG A 88 6.98 -7.91 -28.61
C ARG A 88 6.50 -8.01 -30.06
N ARG A 89 5.58 -7.14 -30.47
CA ARG A 89 5.07 -7.12 -31.86
C ARG A 89 6.14 -6.65 -32.85
N ARG A 90 6.97 -5.67 -32.46
CA ARG A 90 8.12 -5.22 -33.27
C ARG A 90 9.18 -6.30 -33.44
N SER A 91 9.51 -7.03 -32.37
CA SER A 91 10.52 -8.09 -32.44
C SER A 91 10.07 -9.25 -33.33
N LYS A 92 8.80 -9.69 -33.26
CA LYS A 92 8.25 -10.74 -34.14
C LYS A 92 8.22 -10.36 -35.63
N LYS A 93 8.14 -9.07 -35.97
CA LYS A 93 8.09 -8.59 -37.37
C LYS A 93 9.47 -8.47 -38.01
N LYS A 94 10.54 -8.68 -37.24
CA LYS A 94 11.93 -8.56 -37.67
C LYS A 94 12.55 -9.93 -38.05
N TYR A 95 11.82 -11.02 -37.80
CA TYR A 95 12.18 -12.38 -38.21
C TYR A 95 11.24 -12.83 -39.32
#